data_AF-A0A445DMJ2-F1
#
_entry.id   AF-A0A445DMJ2-F1
#
_cell.length_a   1.000
_cell.length_b   1.000
_cell.length_c   1.000
_cell.angle_alpha   90.00
_cell.angle_beta   90.00
_cell.angle_gamma   90.00
#
_symmetry.space_group_name_H-M   'P 1'
#
loop_
_entity.id
_entity.type
_entity.pdbx_description
1 polymer ?
#
loop_
_entity_poly.entity_id
_entity_poly.type
_entity_poly.pdbx_seq_one_letter_code
_entity_poly.pdbx_strand_id
1 'polypeptide(L)'
;MKRAGVSSHLIAIIYALLFSFNASAFDDTHKNFLQCLYHNNSTSLSKLVYTKTNSSYSSILQFSLQNLRFSYNNTPKPLVIVTPLQPSQVQATVICSQLHGLQIRIRSGGHDYEGLSYVSQLPFVIIDFINYRKIQVDVENRAAWVQVGATNATKLVHKWQSVASKLDNNLVLGLLLQTVNSSINKGELTVQALFNGLFLGGVDKLLPLVQESFPELGLAKEDCTEMSWIESTLYSSGSYGQQPLEVLLNRSQVNTDSFKAKSDIITDPIPESGLEGLWRLMFEDEAKDLELVIFPFGGRMSEIPESEIPFPHRAGVLYQIQYSLHWQQKGEEVAQRRINWMRKLYSYMEPFVSKSPRKAYINYRDLDIGVNNIHGNTSYEQASIWGHKYFNNNFKRLAYVKTKVDPLNFFRFEQSIPTLV
;
A
#
# COMPACT_ATOMS: atom_id res chain seq x y z
N MET A 1 67.65 -6.24 -13.88
CA MET A 1 66.17 -6.24 -14.07
C MET A 1 65.57 -5.08 -13.28
N LYS A 2 65.35 -3.92 -13.93
CA LYS A 2 64.57 -2.82 -13.33
C LYS A 2 63.12 -2.98 -13.78
N ARG A 3 62.22 -3.25 -12.83
CA ARG A 3 60.77 -3.25 -13.07
C ARG A 3 60.33 -1.81 -13.36
N ALA A 4 59.75 -1.58 -14.53
CA ALA A 4 59.07 -0.33 -14.86
C ALA A 4 57.81 -0.23 -13.99
N GLY A 5 57.77 0.75 -13.09
CA GLY A 5 56.59 1.08 -12.31
C GLY A 5 55.58 1.82 -13.19
N VAL A 6 54.37 1.27 -13.30
CA VAL A 6 53.25 1.98 -13.92
C VAL A 6 52.88 3.15 -13.02
N SER A 7 52.90 4.36 -13.57
CA SER A 7 52.58 5.62 -12.87
C SER A 7 51.19 5.57 -12.22
N SER A 8 51.07 6.03 -10.97
CA SER A 8 49.78 6.12 -10.25
C SER A 8 48.75 6.99 -10.97
N HIS A 9 49.21 7.91 -11.83
CA HIS A 9 48.36 8.70 -12.71
C HIS A 9 47.69 7.88 -13.81
N LEU A 10 48.32 6.82 -14.32
CA LEU A 10 47.69 5.92 -15.30
C LEU A 10 46.56 5.12 -14.67
N ILE A 11 46.72 4.69 -13.42
CA ILE A 11 45.69 3.95 -12.67
C ILE A 11 44.50 4.86 -12.39
N ALA A 12 44.72 6.11 -11.96
CA ALA A 12 43.65 7.09 -11.74
C ALA A 12 42.89 7.45 -13.02
N ILE A 13 43.57 7.56 -14.17
CA ILE A 13 42.94 7.79 -15.48
C ILE A 13 42.10 6.59 -15.91
N ILE A 14 42.54 5.35 -15.66
CA ILE A 14 41.76 4.14 -15.93
C ILE A 14 40.50 4.10 -15.05
N TYR A 15 40.59 4.46 -13.76
CA TYR A 15 39.41 4.57 -12.90
C TYR A 15 38.44 5.70 -13.32
N ALA A 16 38.95 6.85 -13.79
CA ALA A 16 38.12 7.94 -14.31
C ALA A 16 37.46 7.59 -15.66
N LEU A 17 38.16 6.83 -16.52
CA LEU A 17 37.63 6.28 -17.77
C LEU A 17 36.57 5.19 -17.51
N LEU A 18 36.72 4.36 -16.47
CA LEU A 18 35.71 3.38 -16.06
C LEU A 18 34.45 4.04 -15.44
N PHE A 19 34.59 5.21 -14.81
CA PHE A 19 33.45 5.97 -14.26
C PHE A 19 32.73 6.86 -15.29
N SER A 20 33.35 7.18 -16.43
CA SER A 20 32.74 7.98 -17.49
C SER A 20 31.82 7.17 -18.44
N PHE A 21 31.74 5.85 -18.28
CA PHE A 21 30.92 4.97 -19.13
C PHE A 21 29.43 4.85 -18.74
N ASN A 22 28.99 5.43 -17.62
CA ASN A 22 27.61 5.20 -17.16
C ASN A 22 26.61 6.29 -17.56
N ALA A 23 27.00 7.55 -17.69
CA ALA A 23 26.04 8.61 -18.01
C ALA A 23 25.56 8.56 -19.47
N SER A 24 26.45 8.30 -20.43
CA SER A 24 26.12 8.18 -21.86
C SER A 24 25.25 6.97 -22.15
N ALA A 25 25.56 5.81 -21.55
CA ALA A 25 24.78 4.59 -21.73
C ALA A 25 23.34 4.71 -21.22
N PHE A 26 23.11 5.45 -20.13
CA PHE A 26 21.74 5.73 -19.64
C PHE A 26 20.98 6.72 -20.53
N ASP A 27 21.65 7.75 -21.06
CA ASP A 27 21.06 8.70 -22.00
C ASP A 27 20.66 8.00 -23.31
N ASP A 28 21.52 7.10 -23.80
CA ASP A 28 21.24 6.24 -24.95
C ASP A 28 20.07 5.29 -24.69
N THR A 29 20.00 4.67 -23.50
CA THR A 29 18.88 3.78 -23.11
C THR A 29 17.55 4.53 -23.07
N HIS A 30 17.53 5.73 -22.51
CA HIS A 30 16.35 6.60 -22.46
C HIS A 30 15.88 6.98 -23.87
N LYS A 31 16.81 7.42 -24.72
CA LYS A 31 16.52 7.81 -26.10
C LYS A 31 16.02 6.65 -26.96
N ASN A 32 16.65 5.49 -26.83
CA ASN A 32 16.25 4.26 -27.53
C ASN A 32 14.85 3.79 -27.10
N PHE A 33 14.55 3.86 -25.79
CA PHE A 33 13.22 3.56 -25.28
C PHE A 33 12.14 4.48 -25.86
N LEU A 34 12.39 5.80 -25.90
CA LEU A 34 11.44 6.75 -26.50
C LEU A 34 11.26 6.49 -27.99
N GLN A 35 12.34 6.21 -28.72
CA GLN A 35 12.27 5.84 -30.13
C GLN A 35 11.41 4.58 -30.33
N CYS A 36 11.62 3.53 -29.54
CA CYS A 36 10.80 2.33 -29.57
C CYS A 36 9.31 2.62 -29.32
N LEU A 37 8.99 3.45 -28.32
CA LEU A 37 7.61 3.83 -28.01
C LEU A 37 6.93 4.55 -29.18
N TYR A 38 7.64 5.47 -29.84
CA TYR A 38 7.09 6.28 -30.93
C TYR A 38 7.09 5.57 -32.29
N HIS A 39 7.88 4.52 -32.47
CA HIS A 39 7.98 3.78 -33.73
C HIS A 39 6.66 3.08 -34.11
N ASN A 40 5.81 2.73 -33.12
CA ASN A 40 4.60 1.94 -33.32
C ASN A 40 3.27 2.71 -33.09
N ASN A 41 3.30 4.00 -32.73
CA ASN A 41 2.09 4.78 -32.49
C ASN A 41 2.29 6.26 -32.80
N SER A 42 1.51 6.74 -33.78
CA SER A 42 1.38 8.14 -34.20
C SER A 42 1.24 9.10 -33.02
N THR A 43 1.65 10.36 -33.23
CA THR A 43 1.39 11.65 -32.53
C THR A 43 0.44 11.74 -31.31
N SER A 44 -0.49 10.80 -31.11
CA SER A 44 -1.28 10.60 -29.90
C SER A 44 -0.45 10.19 -28.67
N LEU A 45 0.63 9.41 -28.83
CA LEU A 45 1.40 8.90 -27.68
C LEU A 45 2.27 9.97 -27.00
N SER A 46 2.78 10.95 -27.75
CA SER A 46 3.66 12.01 -27.19
C SER A 46 2.97 12.90 -26.16
N LYS A 47 1.64 13.02 -26.22
CA LYS A 47 0.83 13.75 -25.23
C LYS A 47 0.63 12.97 -23.92
N LEU A 48 0.92 11.67 -23.92
CA LEU A 48 0.70 10.74 -22.81
C LEU A 48 2.02 10.29 -22.17
N VAL A 49 3.16 10.75 -22.70
CA VAL A 49 4.51 10.42 -22.26
C VAL A 49 5.14 11.67 -21.65
N TYR A 50 5.61 11.55 -20.40
CA TYR A 50 6.23 12.64 -19.66
C TYR A 50 7.64 12.26 -19.24
N THR A 51 8.60 13.11 -19.58
CA THR A 51 10.00 13.03 -19.17
C THR A 51 10.36 14.27 -18.36
N LYS A 52 11.55 14.30 -17.74
CA LYS A 52 12.01 15.44 -16.93
C LYS A 52 12.08 16.78 -17.69
N THR A 53 12.04 16.77 -19.03
CA THR A 53 12.03 18.00 -19.85
C THR A 53 10.62 18.58 -20.01
N ASN A 54 9.56 17.81 -19.75
CA ASN A 54 8.18 18.30 -19.76
C ASN A 54 7.89 19.10 -18.47
N SER A 55 7.33 20.30 -18.60
CA SER A 55 6.92 21.11 -17.45
C SER A 55 5.85 20.43 -16.57
N SER A 56 5.04 19.54 -17.14
CA SER A 56 4.02 18.76 -16.43
C SER A 56 4.56 17.52 -15.70
N TYR A 57 5.85 17.17 -15.86
CA TYR A 57 6.40 15.94 -15.30
C TYR A 57 6.21 15.85 -13.78
N SER A 58 6.59 16.91 -13.06
CA SER A 58 6.52 16.92 -11.60
C SER A 58 5.08 16.85 -11.09
N SER A 59 4.15 17.57 -11.72
CA SER A 59 2.74 17.57 -11.30
C SER A 59 2.07 16.22 -11.55
N ILE A 60 2.36 15.56 -12.69
CA ILE A 60 1.86 14.20 -12.96
C ILE A 60 2.47 13.19 -11.99
N LEU A 61 3.76 13.29 -11.69
CA LEU A 61 4.40 12.41 -10.71
C LEU A 61 3.81 12.58 -9.31
N GLN A 62 3.51 13.81 -8.90
CA GLN A 62 3.01 14.12 -7.56
C GLN A 62 1.50 13.91 -7.40
N PHE A 63 0.71 13.93 -8.48
CA PHE A 63 -0.76 13.91 -8.44
C PHE A 63 -1.35 12.79 -7.57
N SER A 64 -0.80 11.57 -7.67
CA SER A 64 -1.25 10.40 -6.91
C SER A 64 -0.19 9.89 -5.93
N LEU A 65 0.74 10.74 -5.50
CA LEU A 65 1.73 10.38 -4.48
C LEU A 65 1.10 10.53 -3.09
N GLN A 66 0.73 9.39 -2.49
CA GLN A 66 -0.04 9.37 -1.24
C GLN A 66 0.81 9.24 0.03
N ASN A 67 2.12 9.01 -0.09
CA ASN A 67 3.04 9.01 1.03
C ASN A 67 4.20 9.97 0.78
N LEU A 68 4.17 11.15 1.42
CA LEU A 68 5.14 12.21 1.17
C LEU A 68 6.58 11.86 1.58
N ARG A 69 6.81 10.77 2.32
CA ARG A 69 8.15 10.23 2.59
C ARG A 69 8.95 9.98 1.31
N PHE A 70 8.27 9.69 0.20
CA PHE A 70 8.86 9.43 -1.10
C PHE A 70 8.85 10.63 -2.06
N SER A 71 8.41 11.80 -1.58
CA SER A 71 8.45 13.05 -2.34
C SER A 71 9.80 13.76 -2.24
N TYR A 72 10.72 13.28 -1.40
CA TYR A 72 12.01 13.92 -1.15
C TYR A 72 12.89 13.99 -2.41
N ASN A 73 13.78 14.98 -2.46
CA ASN A 73 14.64 15.23 -3.63
C ASN A 73 15.60 14.07 -3.91
N ASN A 74 16.07 13.37 -2.88
CA ASN A 74 16.97 12.22 -2.99
C ASN A 74 16.26 10.92 -3.42
N THR A 75 14.92 10.86 -3.39
CA THR A 75 14.18 9.67 -3.83
C THR A 75 14.35 9.49 -5.34
N PRO A 76 14.73 8.31 -5.84
CA PRO A 76 14.84 8.04 -7.27
C PRO A 76 13.57 8.41 -8.04
N LYS A 77 13.73 8.99 -9.22
CA LYS A 77 12.64 9.47 -10.07
C LYS A 77 12.63 8.68 -11.37
N PRO A 78 11.45 8.38 -11.95
CA PRO A 78 11.37 7.64 -13.20
C PRO A 78 12.07 8.39 -14.34
N LEU A 79 12.52 7.65 -15.35
CA LEU A 79 13.00 8.25 -16.59
C LEU A 79 11.83 8.76 -17.43
N VAL A 80 10.73 8.01 -17.42
CA VAL A 80 9.52 8.27 -18.21
C VAL A 80 8.28 7.90 -17.40
N ILE A 81 7.22 8.68 -17.52
CA ILE A 81 5.87 8.35 -17.05
C ILE A 81 4.97 8.23 -18.28
N VAL A 82 4.29 7.10 -18.43
CA VAL A 82 3.32 6.86 -19.51
C VAL A 82 1.92 6.78 -18.91
N THR A 83 0.98 7.58 -19.43
CA THR A 83 -0.42 7.65 -18.96
C THR A 83 -1.37 7.07 -20.01
N PRO A 84 -1.37 5.75 -20.24
CA PRO A 84 -2.05 5.16 -21.37
C PRO A 84 -3.57 5.42 -21.34
N LEU A 85 -4.17 5.45 -22.52
CA LEU A 85 -5.62 5.48 -22.79
C LEU A 85 -6.14 4.16 -23.37
N GLN A 86 -5.25 3.34 -23.96
CA GLN A 86 -5.60 2.12 -24.68
C GLN A 86 -4.65 0.96 -24.38
N PRO A 87 -5.11 -0.31 -24.39
CA PRO A 87 -4.27 -1.46 -24.03
C PRO A 87 -3.01 -1.58 -24.87
N SER A 88 -3.07 -1.19 -26.14
CA SER A 88 -1.92 -1.16 -27.07
C SER A 88 -0.75 -0.32 -26.55
N GLN A 89 -1.04 0.74 -25.81
CA GLN A 89 -0.02 1.62 -25.25
C GLN A 89 0.66 1.02 -24.01
N VAL A 90 -0.10 0.23 -23.24
CA VAL A 90 0.47 -0.60 -22.16
C VAL A 90 1.39 -1.66 -22.76
N GLN A 91 0.93 -2.36 -23.81
CA GLN A 91 1.71 -3.37 -24.51
C GLN A 91 3.02 -2.79 -25.07
N ALA A 92 2.95 -1.65 -25.77
CA ALA A 92 4.13 -0.97 -26.29
C ALA A 92 5.12 -0.58 -25.19
N THR A 93 4.62 -0.06 -24.06
CA THR A 93 5.47 0.28 -22.92
C THR A 93 6.16 -0.94 -22.33
N VAL A 94 5.43 -2.05 -22.15
CA VAL A 94 6.00 -3.32 -21.65
C VAL A 94 7.09 -3.83 -22.59
N ILE A 95 6.81 -3.89 -23.90
CA ILE A 95 7.74 -4.39 -24.91
C ILE A 95 9.00 -3.52 -24.96
N CYS A 96 8.86 -2.20 -25.05
CA CYS A 96 10.01 -1.29 -25.14
C CYS A 96 10.83 -1.29 -23.85
N SER A 97 10.20 -1.36 -22.68
CA SER A 97 10.92 -1.47 -21.41
C SER A 97 11.71 -2.77 -21.34
N GLN A 98 11.15 -3.88 -21.80
CA GLN A 98 11.86 -5.16 -21.86
C GLN A 98 13.05 -5.12 -22.84
N LEU A 99 12.87 -4.58 -24.05
CA LEU A 99 13.92 -4.46 -25.07
C LEU A 99 15.10 -3.60 -24.61
N HIS A 100 14.84 -2.57 -23.80
CA HIS A 100 15.85 -1.62 -23.34
C HIS A 100 16.24 -1.79 -21.86
N GLY A 101 15.87 -2.92 -21.24
CA GLY A 101 16.30 -3.26 -19.87
C GLY A 101 15.80 -2.31 -18.78
N LEU A 102 14.69 -1.60 -19.01
CA LEU A 102 14.08 -0.70 -18.05
C LEU A 102 13.06 -1.44 -17.18
N GLN A 103 13.11 -1.20 -15.87
CA GLN A 103 12.06 -1.69 -14.98
C GLN A 103 10.75 -0.92 -15.16
N ILE A 104 9.64 -1.57 -14.83
CA ILE A 104 8.31 -0.94 -14.83
C ILE A 104 7.77 -0.89 -13.42
N ARG A 105 7.30 0.28 -13.01
CA ARG A 105 6.41 0.44 -11.85
C ARG A 105 5.02 0.78 -12.35
N ILE A 106 4.01 0.11 -11.79
CA ILE A 106 2.61 0.28 -12.21
C ILE A 106 1.90 1.08 -11.13
N ARG A 107 1.31 2.21 -11.51
CA ARG A 107 0.58 3.09 -10.60
C ARG A 107 -0.89 3.18 -11.00
N SER A 108 -1.75 3.06 -9.99
CA SER A 108 -3.19 3.34 -10.08
C SER A 108 -3.54 4.49 -9.13
N GLY A 109 -3.96 4.20 -7.90
CA GLY A 109 -4.25 5.20 -6.87
C GLY A 109 -3.01 5.74 -6.15
N GLY A 110 -1.89 5.02 -6.23
CA GLY A 110 -0.60 5.44 -5.64
C GLY A 110 -0.52 5.36 -4.11
N HIS A 111 -1.38 4.54 -3.49
CA HIS A 111 -1.39 4.26 -2.04
C HIS A 111 -0.38 3.17 -1.60
N ASP A 112 0.68 2.89 -2.37
CA ASP A 112 1.67 1.89 -1.92
C ASP A 112 2.46 2.45 -0.73
N TYR A 113 2.43 1.76 0.41
CA TYR A 113 2.98 2.24 1.69
C TYR A 113 4.50 2.42 1.66
N GLU A 114 5.17 1.74 0.74
CA GLU A 114 6.61 1.81 0.52
C GLU A 114 6.95 2.46 -0.84
N GLY A 115 5.96 3.11 -1.47
CA GLY A 115 6.15 3.86 -2.70
C GLY A 115 6.51 3.00 -3.92
N LEU A 116 6.36 1.67 -3.86
CA LEU A 116 6.86 0.76 -4.90
C LEU A 116 6.14 0.87 -6.24
N SER A 117 5.00 1.58 -6.29
CA SER A 117 4.31 1.91 -7.54
C SER A 117 4.91 3.11 -8.28
N TYR A 118 5.82 3.87 -7.66
CA TYR A 118 6.44 5.06 -8.25
C TYR A 118 7.91 5.32 -7.86
N VAL A 119 8.54 4.42 -7.12
CA VAL A 119 9.96 4.45 -6.76
C VAL A 119 10.63 3.12 -7.14
N SER A 120 11.85 3.20 -7.67
CA SER A 120 12.74 2.06 -7.90
C SER A 120 14.19 2.48 -7.71
N GLN A 121 15.03 1.57 -7.20
CA GLN A 121 16.49 1.78 -7.14
C GLN A 121 17.18 1.57 -8.50
N LEU A 122 16.51 0.93 -9.45
CA LEU A 122 16.98 0.76 -10.82
C LEU A 122 16.30 1.75 -11.77
N PRO A 123 16.93 2.10 -12.92
CA PRO A 123 16.28 2.90 -13.95
C PRO A 123 14.92 2.30 -14.36
N PHE A 124 13.88 3.14 -14.32
CA PHE A 124 12.51 2.66 -14.44
C PHE A 124 11.58 3.65 -15.14
N VAL A 125 10.47 3.09 -15.60
CA VAL A 125 9.34 3.77 -16.22
C VAL A 125 8.11 3.54 -15.34
N ILE A 126 7.27 4.56 -15.18
CA ILE A 126 5.95 4.39 -14.57
C ILE A 126 4.91 4.19 -15.68
N ILE A 127 4.09 3.16 -15.57
CA ILE A 127 2.80 3.06 -16.27
C ILE A 127 1.73 3.54 -15.29
N ASP A 128 1.18 4.72 -15.55
CA ASP A 128 0.19 5.37 -14.69
C ASP A 128 -1.21 5.25 -15.30
N PHE A 129 -2.04 4.42 -14.67
CA PHE A 129 -3.41 4.15 -15.09
C PHE A 129 -4.40 5.26 -14.73
N ILE A 130 -3.95 6.48 -14.40
CA ILE A 130 -4.80 7.64 -14.09
C ILE A 130 -5.98 7.83 -15.07
N ASN A 131 -5.80 7.51 -16.35
CA ASN A 131 -6.82 7.67 -17.39
C ASN A 131 -7.74 6.44 -17.58
N TYR A 132 -7.40 5.27 -17.04
CA TYR A 132 -8.19 4.02 -17.12
C TYR A 132 -9.25 3.98 -16.03
N ARG A 133 -10.30 4.78 -16.22
CA ARG A 133 -11.33 5.03 -15.19
C ARG A 133 -12.75 4.62 -15.60
N LYS A 134 -12.91 3.92 -16.72
CA LYS A 134 -14.24 3.50 -17.19
C LYS A 134 -14.82 2.48 -16.21
N ILE A 135 -16.04 2.74 -15.77
CA ILE A 135 -16.87 1.81 -15.00
C ILE A 135 -18.09 1.49 -15.87
N GLN A 136 -18.31 0.20 -16.11
CA GLN A 136 -19.53 -0.29 -16.75
C GLN A 136 -20.24 -1.20 -15.76
N VAL A 137 -21.53 -0.97 -15.54
CA VAL A 137 -22.34 -1.74 -14.60
C VAL A 137 -23.49 -2.38 -15.37
N ASP A 138 -23.55 -3.71 -15.32
CA ASP A 138 -24.62 -4.49 -15.95
C ASP A 138 -25.59 -4.94 -14.85
N VAL A 139 -26.65 -4.16 -14.65
CA VAL A 139 -27.61 -4.32 -13.54
C VAL A 139 -28.20 -5.72 -13.48
N GLU A 140 -28.65 -6.24 -14.62
CA GLU A 140 -29.35 -7.52 -14.75
C GLU A 140 -28.46 -8.70 -14.36
N ASN A 141 -27.21 -8.70 -14.83
CA ASN A 141 -26.27 -9.79 -14.60
C ASN A 141 -25.45 -9.66 -13.30
N ARG A 142 -25.76 -8.67 -12.44
CA ARG A 142 -25.05 -8.42 -11.17
C ARG A 142 -23.54 -8.26 -11.31
N ALA A 143 -23.08 -7.83 -12.49
CA ALA A 143 -21.67 -7.70 -12.78
C ALA A 143 -21.29 -6.23 -13.06
N ALA A 144 -20.01 -5.92 -12.90
CA ALA A 144 -19.43 -4.61 -13.19
C ALA A 144 -17.98 -4.77 -13.67
N TRP A 145 -17.59 -3.94 -14.63
CA TRP A 145 -16.27 -3.89 -15.21
C TRP A 145 -15.66 -2.56 -14.80
N VAL A 146 -14.71 -2.63 -13.87
CA VAL A 146 -14.03 -1.47 -13.30
C VAL A 146 -12.60 -1.47 -13.80
N GLN A 147 -12.23 -0.42 -14.55
CA GLN A 147 -10.85 -0.26 -14.98
C GLN A 147 -9.92 0.09 -13.81
N VAL A 148 -8.66 -0.34 -13.91
CA VAL A 148 -7.69 -0.37 -12.80
C VAL A 148 -7.35 1.00 -12.20
N GLY A 149 -7.62 2.12 -12.88
CA GLY A 149 -7.41 3.49 -12.39
C GLY A 149 -8.65 4.17 -11.80
N ALA A 150 -9.78 3.45 -11.71
CA ALA A 150 -10.99 3.96 -11.10
C ALA A 150 -10.91 3.86 -9.56
N THR A 151 -11.02 5.00 -8.88
CA THR A 151 -11.07 5.11 -7.41
C THR A 151 -12.51 5.21 -6.88
N ASN A 152 -13.50 4.85 -7.69
CA ASN A 152 -14.91 5.16 -7.44
C ASN A 152 -15.68 3.92 -6.94
N ALA A 153 -16.06 3.91 -5.65
CA ALA A 153 -16.91 2.90 -5.03
C ALA A 153 -18.41 3.12 -5.33
N THR A 154 -18.84 4.31 -5.76
CA THR A 154 -20.24 4.78 -5.67
C THR A 154 -21.27 3.95 -6.45
N LYS A 155 -20.96 3.45 -7.67
CA LYS A 155 -21.93 2.67 -8.48
C LYS A 155 -21.93 1.16 -8.22
N LEU A 156 -20.80 0.60 -7.75
CA LEU A 156 -20.68 -0.82 -7.39
C LEU A 156 -21.44 -1.12 -6.10
N VAL A 157 -21.40 -0.14 -5.20
CA VAL A 157 -22.02 -0.08 -3.89
C VAL A 157 -23.54 0.05 -3.93
N HIS A 158 -24.05 0.97 -4.76
CA HIS A 158 -25.49 1.21 -4.88
C HIS A 158 -26.23 -0.05 -5.36
N LYS A 159 -25.51 -0.97 -6.02
CA LYS A 159 -26.07 -2.23 -6.51
C LYS A 159 -25.84 -3.43 -5.59
N TRP A 160 -24.79 -3.41 -4.74
CA TRP A 160 -24.62 -4.36 -3.63
C TRP A 160 -25.87 -4.41 -2.72
N GLN A 161 -26.58 -3.29 -2.59
CA GLN A 161 -27.87 -3.13 -1.89
C GLN A 161 -28.95 -4.16 -2.33
N SER A 162 -28.87 -4.74 -3.52
CA SER A 162 -29.87 -5.67 -4.08
C SER A 162 -29.47 -7.16 -4.03
N VAL A 163 -28.26 -7.47 -3.56
CA VAL A 163 -27.70 -8.85 -3.55
C VAL A 163 -27.18 -9.26 -2.17
N ALA A 164 -26.85 -8.28 -1.31
CA ALA A 164 -26.39 -8.50 0.06
C ALA A 164 -27.43 -9.18 0.96
N SER A 165 -28.72 -9.05 0.63
CA SER A 165 -29.88 -9.59 1.38
C SER A 165 -29.98 -11.13 1.43
N LYS A 166 -28.95 -11.85 0.97
CA LYS A 166 -28.85 -13.32 1.04
C LYS A 166 -27.69 -13.82 1.90
N LEU A 167 -27.06 -12.96 2.69
CA LEU A 167 -26.03 -13.34 3.67
C LEU A 167 -26.42 -12.75 5.03
N ASP A 168 -26.42 -13.59 6.07
CA ASP A 168 -26.45 -13.11 7.45
C ASP A 168 -25.00 -13.11 7.99
N ASN A 169 -24.48 -11.92 8.28
CA ASN A 169 -23.09 -11.59 8.68
C ASN A 169 -23.03 -10.10 9.16
N ASN A 170 -24.11 -9.61 9.78
CA ASN A 170 -24.55 -8.20 9.68
C ASN A 170 -23.83 -7.14 10.55
N LEU A 171 -22.64 -7.40 11.11
CA LEU A 171 -21.95 -6.42 11.96
C LEU A 171 -20.45 -6.33 11.65
N VAL A 172 -19.97 -5.12 11.34
CA VAL A 172 -18.54 -4.77 11.28
C VAL A 172 -18.27 -3.68 12.31
N LEU A 173 -17.55 -3.99 13.39
CA LEU A 173 -17.14 -3.04 14.43
C LEU A 173 -15.64 -2.76 14.32
N GLY A 174 -15.24 -1.65 13.71
CA GLY A 174 -13.86 -1.18 13.73
C GLY A 174 -13.54 -0.46 15.03
N LEU A 175 -12.30 -0.60 15.51
CA LEU A 175 -11.78 0.17 16.65
C LEU A 175 -10.59 1.01 16.17
N LEU A 176 -10.64 2.32 16.41
CA LEU A 176 -9.53 3.24 16.20
C LEU A 176 -8.99 3.68 17.56
N LEU A 177 -7.70 3.47 17.82
CA LEU A 177 -7.03 3.98 19.02
C LEU A 177 -6.09 5.12 18.61
N GLN A 178 -6.20 6.26 19.30
CA GLN A 178 -5.35 7.44 19.09
C GLN A 178 -5.02 8.12 20.42
N THR A 179 -3.92 8.88 20.47
CA THR A 179 -3.61 9.70 21.65
C THR A 179 -4.28 11.06 21.58
N VAL A 180 -4.90 11.50 22.67
CA VAL A 180 -5.52 12.83 22.80
C VAL A 180 -5.07 13.51 24.09
N ASN A 181 -5.17 14.84 24.15
CA ASN A 181 -4.98 15.56 25.42
C ASN A 181 -6.09 15.18 26.41
N SER A 182 -5.71 14.84 27.63
CA SER A 182 -6.67 14.50 28.69
C SER A 182 -7.61 15.67 28.98
N SER A 183 -8.92 15.39 28.99
CA SER A 183 -9.95 16.34 29.40
C SER A 183 -10.00 16.54 30.93
N ILE A 184 -9.38 15.62 31.69
CA ILE A 184 -9.38 15.59 33.15
C ILE A 184 -8.10 16.23 33.71
N ASN A 185 -6.94 15.91 33.13
CA ASN A 185 -5.63 16.43 33.57
C ASN A 185 -4.98 17.27 32.47
N LYS A 186 -5.07 18.60 32.59
CA LYS A 186 -4.49 19.53 31.60
C LYS A 186 -2.97 19.32 31.49
N GLY A 187 -2.51 18.91 30.30
CA GLY A 187 -1.08 18.72 29.99
C GLY A 187 -0.65 17.25 29.90
N GLU A 188 -1.51 16.29 30.27
CA GLU A 188 -1.24 14.85 30.14
C GLU A 188 -1.90 14.27 28.89
N LEU A 189 -1.22 13.32 28.24
CA LEU A 189 -1.77 12.53 27.14
C LEU A 189 -2.58 11.35 27.69
N THR A 190 -3.66 11.00 27.02
CA THR A 190 -4.43 9.76 27.27
C THR A 190 -4.69 9.04 25.96
N VAL A 191 -4.90 7.72 26.02
CA VAL A 191 -5.32 6.93 24.86
C VAL A 191 -6.84 7.00 24.76
N GLN A 192 -7.33 7.47 23.61
CA GLN A 192 -8.74 7.41 23.26
C GLN A 192 -9.00 6.17 22.41
N ALA A 193 -9.97 5.38 22.84
CA ALA A 193 -10.55 4.31 22.07
C ALA A 193 -11.85 4.76 21.40
N LEU A 194 -11.89 4.73 20.07
CA LEU A 194 -13.06 5.06 19.25
C LEU A 194 -13.61 3.78 18.61
N PHE A 195 -14.77 3.35 19.09
CA PHE A 195 -15.50 2.21 18.54
C PHE A 195 -16.42 2.70 17.42
N ASN A 196 -16.10 2.38 16.17
CA ASN A 196 -16.86 2.75 14.98
C ASN A 196 -17.50 1.50 14.37
N GLY A 197 -18.84 1.44 14.40
CA GLY A 197 -19.60 0.31 13.87
C GLY A 197 -20.37 0.61 12.59
N LEU A 198 -20.41 -0.37 11.69
CA LEU A 198 -21.40 -0.46 10.62
C LEU A 198 -22.27 -1.69 10.89
N PHE A 199 -23.54 -1.45 11.17
CA PHE A 199 -24.55 -2.50 11.29
C PHE A 199 -25.49 -2.47 10.09
N LEU A 200 -25.68 -3.62 9.45
CA LEU A 200 -26.57 -3.75 8.30
C LEU A 200 -28.01 -4.02 8.75
N GLY A 201 -28.59 -3.04 9.42
CA GLY A 201 -29.93 -3.10 9.98
C GLY A 201 -30.29 -1.83 10.73
N GLY A 202 -31.50 -1.81 11.30
CA GLY A 202 -31.95 -0.69 12.12
C GLY A 202 -31.41 -0.74 13.55
N VAL A 203 -31.34 0.42 14.21
CA VAL A 203 -30.84 0.60 15.57
C VAL A 203 -31.59 -0.28 16.59
N ASP A 204 -32.90 -0.48 16.38
CA ASP A 204 -33.73 -1.30 17.27
C ASP A 204 -33.35 -2.80 17.23
N LYS A 205 -32.64 -3.25 16.18
CA LYS A 205 -32.03 -4.59 16.11
C LYS A 205 -30.59 -4.61 16.61
N LEU A 206 -29.85 -3.50 16.47
CA LEU A 206 -28.46 -3.40 16.91
C LEU A 206 -28.36 -3.41 18.44
N LEU A 207 -29.14 -2.57 19.13
CA LEU A 207 -29.00 -2.36 20.57
C LEU A 207 -29.16 -3.66 21.38
N PRO A 208 -30.17 -4.53 21.13
CA PRO A 208 -30.27 -5.80 21.84
C PRO A 208 -29.04 -6.70 21.63
N LEU A 209 -28.49 -6.75 20.41
CA LEU A 209 -27.32 -7.57 20.09
C LEU A 209 -26.06 -7.09 20.82
N VAL A 210 -25.83 -5.78 20.86
CA VAL A 210 -24.70 -5.19 21.58
C VAL A 210 -24.88 -5.34 23.08
N GLN A 211 -26.10 -5.17 23.60
CA GLN A 211 -26.38 -5.36 25.03
C GLN A 211 -26.16 -6.81 25.48
N GLU A 212 -26.44 -7.78 24.60
CA GLU A 212 -26.21 -9.20 24.88
C GLU A 212 -24.72 -9.57 24.78
N SER A 213 -24.00 -9.05 23.77
CA SER A 213 -22.66 -9.53 23.42
C SER A 213 -21.51 -8.65 23.91
N PHE A 214 -21.75 -7.36 24.15
CA PHE A 214 -20.75 -6.39 24.58
C PHE A 214 -21.37 -5.22 25.39
N PRO A 215 -22.04 -5.51 26.53
CA PRO A 215 -22.73 -4.50 27.34
C PRO A 215 -21.80 -3.42 27.90
N GLU A 216 -20.51 -3.73 28.09
CA GLU A 216 -19.49 -2.79 28.62
C GLU A 216 -19.26 -1.59 27.69
N LEU A 217 -19.60 -1.71 26.40
CA LEU A 217 -19.53 -0.59 25.47
C LEU A 217 -20.51 0.54 25.84
N GLY A 218 -21.62 0.21 26.51
CA GLY A 218 -22.62 1.18 26.94
C GLY A 218 -23.32 1.92 25.78
N LEU A 219 -23.41 1.30 24.60
CA LEU A 219 -23.98 1.91 23.40
C LEU A 219 -25.44 2.31 23.62
N ALA A 220 -25.75 3.59 23.42
CA ALA A 220 -27.11 4.10 23.50
C ALA A 220 -27.70 4.42 22.11
N LYS A 221 -29.02 4.65 22.05
CA LYS A 221 -29.70 4.96 20.79
C LYS A 221 -29.23 6.30 20.22
N GLU A 222 -28.89 7.24 21.09
CA GLU A 222 -28.41 8.58 20.77
C GLU A 222 -27.03 8.57 20.11
N ASP A 223 -26.25 7.51 20.33
CA ASP A 223 -24.92 7.32 19.72
C ASP A 223 -25.03 6.72 18.30
N CYS A 224 -26.20 6.22 17.92
CA CYS A 224 -26.43 5.55 16.65
C CYS A 224 -27.00 6.54 15.63
N THR A 225 -26.43 6.55 14.41
CA THR A 225 -27.00 7.29 13.28
C THR A 225 -27.39 6.31 12.18
N GLU A 226 -28.69 6.18 11.91
CA GLU A 226 -29.17 5.44 10.74
C GLU A 226 -28.98 6.27 9.48
N MET A 227 -28.39 5.68 8.45
CA MET A 227 -28.11 6.34 7.19
C MET A 227 -28.07 5.32 6.06
N SER A 228 -28.12 5.79 4.81
CA SER A 228 -27.88 4.91 3.67
C SER A 228 -26.43 4.42 3.66
N TRP A 229 -26.16 3.29 3.00
CA TRP A 229 -24.80 2.74 2.92
C TRP A 229 -23.80 3.73 2.29
N ILE A 230 -24.23 4.53 1.31
CA ILE A 230 -23.32 5.49 0.65
C ILE A 230 -22.96 6.65 1.59
N GLU A 231 -23.89 7.07 2.45
CA GLU A 231 -23.62 8.03 3.53
C GLU A 231 -22.71 7.40 4.59
N SER A 232 -22.89 6.10 4.90
CA SER A 232 -21.99 5.40 5.83
C SER A 232 -20.56 5.31 5.29
N THR A 233 -20.37 5.31 3.97
CA THR A 233 -19.03 5.38 3.36
C THR A 233 -18.36 6.71 3.63
N LEU A 234 -19.09 7.82 3.50
CA LEU A 234 -18.58 9.15 3.89
C LEU A 234 -18.35 9.26 5.40
N TYR A 235 -19.20 8.58 6.19
CA TYR A 235 -19.03 8.51 7.62
C TYR A 235 -17.71 7.82 7.99
N SER A 236 -17.46 6.64 7.43
CA SER A 236 -16.22 5.90 7.66
C SER A 236 -14.97 6.60 7.11
N SER A 237 -15.10 7.52 6.15
CA SER A 237 -13.98 8.34 5.67
C SER A 237 -13.70 9.58 6.54
N GLY A 238 -14.40 9.74 7.67
CA GLY A 238 -14.22 10.88 8.59
C GLY A 238 -14.80 12.21 8.07
N SER A 239 -15.62 12.19 7.02
CA SER A 239 -16.15 13.39 6.35
C SER A 239 -17.67 13.58 6.51
N TYR A 240 -18.29 12.86 7.46
CA TYR A 240 -19.74 12.88 7.65
C TYR A 240 -20.27 14.29 7.95
N GLY A 241 -21.37 14.67 7.29
CA GLY A 241 -22.07 15.93 7.53
C GLY A 241 -21.34 17.20 7.07
N GLN A 242 -20.09 17.08 6.62
CA GLN A 242 -19.27 18.23 6.19
C GLN A 242 -19.20 18.39 4.66
N GLN A 243 -19.48 17.33 3.90
CA GLN A 243 -19.28 17.31 2.45
C GLN A 243 -20.43 16.56 1.75
N PRO A 244 -20.81 16.98 0.53
CA PRO A 244 -21.82 16.27 -0.26
C PRO A 244 -21.23 14.99 -0.88
N LEU A 245 -22.08 14.04 -1.31
CA LEU A 245 -21.66 12.72 -1.85
C LEU A 245 -20.66 12.82 -3.01
N GLU A 246 -20.69 13.92 -3.77
CA GLU A 246 -19.80 14.22 -4.88
C GLU A 246 -18.34 14.30 -4.47
N VAL A 247 -18.01 14.49 -3.17
CA VAL A 247 -16.63 14.45 -2.68
C VAL A 247 -15.97 13.09 -2.94
N LEU A 248 -16.74 11.99 -3.00
CA LEU A 248 -16.24 10.65 -3.37
C LEU A 248 -15.75 10.57 -4.82
N LEU A 249 -16.09 11.56 -5.66
CA LEU A 249 -15.59 11.68 -7.04
C LEU A 249 -14.27 12.46 -7.10
N ASN A 250 -13.86 13.12 -6.01
CA ASN A 250 -12.66 13.93 -5.96
C ASN A 250 -11.41 13.05 -5.84
N ARG A 251 -10.49 13.18 -6.82
CA ARG A 251 -9.20 12.48 -6.84
C ARG A 251 -8.03 13.37 -6.39
N SER A 252 -8.29 14.64 -6.16
CA SER A 252 -7.30 15.66 -5.82
C SER A 252 -7.10 15.83 -4.33
N GLN A 253 -7.53 14.86 -3.50
CA GLN A 253 -7.17 14.85 -2.09
C GLN A 253 -5.66 14.63 -1.99
N VAL A 254 -4.95 15.75 -1.81
CA VAL A 254 -3.51 15.77 -1.58
C VAL A 254 -3.33 15.29 -0.15
N ASN A 255 -2.84 14.06 0.02
CA ASN A 255 -2.36 13.66 1.33
C ASN A 255 -1.15 14.53 1.68
N THR A 256 -1.22 15.21 2.81
CA THR A 256 -0.18 16.13 3.28
C THR A 256 0.89 15.45 4.11
N ASP A 257 0.73 14.15 4.35
CA ASP A 257 1.47 13.48 5.40
C ASP A 257 2.46 12.46 4.83
N SER A 258 3.61 12.37 5.49
CA SER A 258 4.50 11.22 5.38
C SER A 258 4.05 10.18 6.39
N PHE A 259 4.19 8.90 6.07
CA PHE A 259 3.89 7.87 7.06
C PHE A 259 4.77 6.63 6.92
N LYS A 260 4.84 5.87 8.02
CA LYS A 260 5.32 4.49 8.08
C LYS A 260 4.22 3.67 8.71
N ALA A 261 3.88 2.56 8.07
CA ALA A 261 2.88 1.64 8.59
C ALA A 261 3.43 0.21 8.66
N LYS A 262 2.81 -0.57 9.54
CA LYS A 262 3.04 -2.01 9.73
C LYS A 262 1.71 -2.68 10.04
N SER A 263 1.67 -4.01 9.98
CA SER A 263 0.48 -4.76 10.38
C SER A 263 0.83 -6.05 11.10
N ASP A 264 -0.10 -6.48 11.94
CA ASP A 264 -0.08 -7.77 12.60
C ASP A 264 -1.46 -8.43 12.57
N ILE A 265 -1.46 -9.76 12.65
CA ILE A 265 -2.65 -10.59 12.79
C ILE A 265 -2.68 -11.16 14.20
N ILE A 266 -3.82 -11.02 14.88
CA ILE A 266 -4.03 -11.47 16.25
C ILE A 266 -4.89 -12.72 16.25
N THR A 267 -4.41 -13.78 16.91
CA THR A 267 -5.10 -15.08 17.05
C THR A 267 -5.57 -15.34 18.47
N ASP A 268 -4.96 -14.68 19.45
CA ASP A 268 -5.24 -14.82 20.87
C ASP A 268 -5.36 -13.42 21.50
N PRO A 269 -6.26 -13.20 22.47
CA PRO A 269 -6.40 -11.90 23.10
C PRO A 269 -5.09 -11.43 23.74
N ILE A 270 -4.74 -10.16 23.49
CA ILE A 270 -3.57 -9.52 24.09
C ILE A 270 -3.87 -9.31 25.59
N PRO A 271 -3.00 -9.77 26.51
CA PRO A 271 -3.22 -9.59 27.94
C PRO A 271 -3.19 -8.10 28.32
N GLU A 272 -3.89 -7.73 29.40
CA GLU A 272 -3.95 -6.34 29.88
C GLU A 272 -2.55 -5.73 30.08
N SER A 273 -1.60 -6.49 30.63
CA SER A 273 -0.21 -6.04 30.80
C SER A 273 0.51 -5.74 29.47
N GLY A 274 0.14 -6.42 28.39
CA GLY A 274 0.62 -6.12 27.04
C GLY A 274 0.00 -4.84 26.47
N LEU A 275 -1.29 -4.59 26.76
CA LEU A 275 -1.94 -3.33 26.40
C LEU A 275 -1.38 -2.16 27.21
N GLU A 276 -1.14 -2.33 28.52
CA GLU A 276 -0.54 -1.31 29.38
C GLU A 276 0.84 -0.87 28.90
N GLY A 277 1.70 -1.81 28.48
CA GLY A 277 3.00 -1.44 27.91
C GLY A 277 2.88 -0.80 26.54
N LEU A 278 1.90 -1.19 25.71
CA LEU A 278 1.56 -0.49 24.48
C LEU A 278 1.16 0.97 24.75
N TRP A 279 0.30 1.23 25.74
CA TRP A 279 -0.08 2.60 26.12
C TRP A 279 1.12 3.44 26.52
N ARG A 280 2.05 2.88 27.31
CA ARG A 280 3.30 3.57 27.70
C ARG A 280 4.13 3.98 26.49
N LEU A 281 4.24 3.11 25.47
CA LEU A 281 4.92 3.46 24.23
C LEU A 281 4.18 4.59 23.50
N MET A 282 2.84 4.53 23.42
CA MET A 282 2.04 5.54 22.75
C MET A 282 2.17 6.95 23.38
N PHE A 283 2.60 7.06 24.64
CA PHE A 283 2.84 8.34 25.29
C PHE A 283 4.23 8.96 25.00
N GLU A 284 5.10 8.26 24.29
CA GLU A 284 6.39 8.81 23.86
C GLU A 284 6.19 9.89 22.78
N ASP A 285 7.04 10.93 22.77
CA ASP A 285 6.92 12.04 21.82
C ASP A 285 6.97 11.58 20.35
N GLU A 286 7.79 10.57 20.07
CA GLU A 286 7.90 9.95 18.74
C GLU A 286 6.64 9.19 18.30
N ALA A 287 5.73 8.88 19.21
CA ALA A 287 4.45 8.20 18.93
C ALA A 287 3.33 9.17 18.54
N LYS A 288 3.55 10.49 18.62
CA LYS A 288 2.55 11.50 18.25
C LYS A 288 2.02 11.24 16.83
N ASP A 289 0.71 11.33 16.62
CA ASP A 289 0.05 11.03 15.33
C ASP A 289 0.17 9.54 14.91
N LEU A 290 0.35 8.63 15.88
CA LEU A 290 0.13 7.20 15.69
C LEU A 290 -1.36 6.89 15.75
N GLU A 291 -1.81 6.11 14.76
CA GLU A 291 -3.12 5.49 14.72
C GLU A 291 -2.97 3.98 14.78
N LEU A 292 -3.69 3.34 15.70
CA LEU A 292 -3.88 1.89 15.68
C LEU A 292 -5.28 1.59 15.17
N VAL A 293 -5.36 1.00 13.98
CA VAL A 293 -6.64 0.64 13.35
C VAL A 293 -6.85 -0.86 13.47
N ILE A 294 -7.89 -1.25 14.19
CA ILE A 294 -8.22 -2.64 14.48
C ILE A 294 -9.44 -3.04 13.67
N PHE A 295 -9.27 -4.08 12.84
CA PHE A 295 -10.32 -4.64 12.00
C PHE A 295 -10.70 -6.04 12.51
N PRO A 296 -11.95 -6.26 12.96
CA PRO A 296 -12.38 -7.57 13.43
C PRO A 296 -12.45 -8.56 12.27
N PHE A 297 -12.03 -9.78 12.54
CA PHE A 297 -12.23 -10.93 11.66
C PHE A 297 -13.38 -11.77 12.24
N GLY A 298 -13.46 -13.06 11.91
CA GLY A 298 -14.64 -13.87 12.18
C GLY A 298 -15.65 -13.83 11.03
N GLY A 299 -16.90 -14.24 11.32
CA GLY A 299 -17.99 -14.32 10.35
C GLY A 299 -17.56 -14.98 9.03
N ARG A 300 -17.95 -14.36 7.90
CA ARG A 300 -17.63 -14.84 6.56
C ARG A 300 -16.13 -15.06 6.29
N MET A 301 -15.25 -14.30 6.94
CA MET A 301 -13.80 -14.46 6.76
C MET A 301 -13.28 -15.79 7.32
N SER A 302 -13.96 -16.38 8.31
CA SER A 302 -13.60 -17.68 8.90
C SER A 302 -14.16 -18.88 8.12
N GLU A 303 -15.17 -18.67 7.28
CA GLU A 303 -15.78 -19.74 6.47
C GLU A 303 -14.99 -20.03 5.18
N ILE A 304 -14.18 -19.08 4.71
CA ILE A 304 -13.42 -19.19 3.46
C ILE A 304 -12.11 -19.94 3.73
N PRO A 305 -11.78 -21.01 2.98
CA PRO A 305 -10.51 -21.72 3.13
C PRO A 305 -9.29 -20.81 2.90
N GLU A 306 -8.22 -21.01 3.67
CA GLU A 306 -6.98 -20.22 3.53
C GLU A 306 -6.37 -20.29 2.11
N SER A 307 -6.60 -21.40 1.39
CA SER A 307 -6.08 -21.64 0.05
C SER A 307 -7.00 -21.21 -1.10
N GLU A 308 -8.21 -20.71 -0.78
CA GLU A 308 -9.20 -20.30 -1.79
C GLU A 308 -8.64 -19.22 -2.71
N ILE A 309 -7.96 -18.23 -2.13
CA ILE A 309 -7.27 -17.15 -2.83
C ILE A 309 -5.90 -16.89 -2.17
N PRO A 310 -5.00 -16.09 -2.77
CA PRO A 310 -3.68 -15.84 -2.21
C PRO A 310 -3.67 -15.30 -0.76
N PHE A 311 -4.67 -14.50 -0.38
CA PHE A 311 -4.82 -13.97 0.98
C PHE A 311 -5.23 -15.09 1.96
N PRO A 312 -4.35 -15.47 2.91
CA PRO A 312 -4.51 -16.71 3.67
C PRO A 312 -5.11 -16.51 5.06
N HIS A 313 -5.24 -15.28 5.55
CA HIS A 313 -5.59 -15.02 6.95
C HIS A 313 -7.11 -15.18 7.14
N ARG A 314 -7.55 -16.37 7.59
CA ARG A 314 -8.97 -16.78 7.65
C ARG A 314 -9.40 -17.22 9.05
N ALA A 315 -9.88 -18.46 9.19
CA ALA A 315 -10.30 -19.04 10.46
C ALA A 315 -9.21 -18.96 11.53
N GLY A 316 -9.61 -18.70 12.78
CA GLY A 316 -8.70 -18.56 13.91
C GLY A 316 -8.03 -17.17 14.03
N VAL A 317 -8.36 -16.23 13.14
CA VAL A 317 -7.97 -14.82 13.30
C VAL A 317 -9.06 -14.07 14.06
N LEU A 318 -8.69 -13.41 15.16
CA LEU A 318 -9.59 -12.54 15.92
C LEU A 318 -9.73 -11.18 15.24
N TYR A 319 -8.60 -10.56 14.92
CA TYR A 319 -8.56 -9.27 14.24
C TYR A 319 -7.18 -8.99 13.63
N GLN A 320 -7.14 -8.01 12.72
CA GLN A 320 -5.91 -7.44 12.18
C GLN A 320 -5.70 -6.05 12.80
N ILE A 321 -4.46 -5.75 13.18
CA ILE A 321 -4.05 -4.41 13.61
C ILE A 321 -3.21 -3.79 12.50
N GLN A 322 -3.53 -2.56 12.12
CA GLN A 322 -2.66 -1.65 11.39
C GLN A 322 -2.05 -0.65 12.36
N TYR A 323 -0.72 -0.54 12.35
CA TYR A 323 0.01 0.53 13.00
C TYR A 323 0.30 1.58 11.93
N SER A 324 -0.21 2.80 12.04
CA SER A 324 0.03 3.87 11.07
C SER A 324 0.59 5.10 11.78
N LEU A 325 1.86 5.42 11.57
CA LEU A 325 2.51 6.57 12.18
C LEU A 325 2.71 7.65 11.14
N HIS A 326 2.06 8.79 11.35
CA HIS A 326 2.04 9.93 10.44
C HIS A 326 2.95 11.05 10.93
N TRP A 327 3.46 11.86 10.00
CA TRP A 327 4.15 13.10 10.32
C TRP A 327 4.16 14.08 9.14
N GLN A 328 4.09 15.37 9.47
CA GLN A 328 4.14 16.46 8.48
C GLN A 328 5.52 17.10 8.35
N GLN A 329 6.32 17.06 9.42
CA GLN A 329 7.64 17.68 9.42
C GLN A 329 8.56 16.99 8.40
N LYS A 330 9.09 17.78 7.45
CA LYS A 330 10.02 17.28 6.44
C LYS A 330 11.41 17.09 7.04
N GLY A 331 12.12 16.05 6.57
CA GLY A 331 13.51 15.81 6.93
C GLY A 331 13.80 14.33 7.16
N GLU A 332 14.95 13.88 6.68
CA GLU A 332 15.37 12.49 6.80
C GLU A 332 15.59 12.06 8.26
N GLU A 333 16.10 12.97 9.10
CA GLU A 333 16.31 12.71 10.51
C GLU A 333 15.00 12.42 11.26
N VAL A 334 13.96 13.23 11.01
CA VAL A 334 12.62 13.05 11.60
C VAL A 334 12.02 11.74 11.13
N ALA A 335 12.09 11.47 9.82
CA ALA A 335 11.61 10.21 9.25
C ALA A 335 12.33 9.01 9.89
N GLN A 336 13.66 9.05 10.03
CA GLN A 336 14.44 7.98 10.62
C GLN A 336 14.08 7.72 12.08
N ARG A 337 13.89 8.80 12.87
CA ARG A 337 13.48 8.72 14.27
C ARG A 337 12.12 8.05 14.42
N ARG A 338 11.12 8.52 13.66
CA ARG A 338 9.75 7.97 13.62
C ARG A 338 9.72 6.51 13.15
N ILE A 339 10.48 6.17 12.11
CA ILE A 339 10.59 4.80 11.60
C ILE A 339 11.23 3.87 12.63
N ASN A 340 12.28 4.32 13.31
CA ASN A 340 12.92 3.55 14.38
C ASN A 340 11.98 3.34 15.56
N TRP A 341 11.17 4.35 15.90
CA TRP A 341 10.13 4.22 16.91
C TRP A 341 9.07 3.19 16.51
N MET A 342 8.59 3.22 15.25
CA MET A 342 7.68 2.20 14.72
C MET A 342 8.28 0.80 14.77
N ARG A 343 9.59 0.64 14.54
CA ARG A 343 10.29 -0.65 14.70
C ARG A 343 10.33 -1.09 16.16
N LYS A 344 10.60 -0.18 17.10
CA LYS A 344 10.54 -0.45 18.55
C LYS A 344 9.14 -0.93 18.97
N LEU A 345 8.09 -0.23 18.54
CA LEU A 345 6.70 -0.64 18.77
C LEU A 345 6.42 -2.03 18.20
N TYR A 346 6.81 -2.28 16.95
CA TYR A 346 6.58 -3.57 16.30
C TYR A 346 7.33 -4.70 17.01
N SER A 347 8.56 -4.49 17.46
CA SER A 347 9.29 -5.47 18.27
C SER A 347 8.60 -5.72 19.62
N TYR A 348 8.08 -4.69 20.28
CA TYR A 348 7.31 -4.83 21.53
C TYR A 348 6.07 -5.72 21.36
N MET A 349 5.38 -5.61 20.22
CA MET A 349 4.18 -6.39 19.94
C MET A 349 4.45 -7.87 19.62
N GLU A 350 5.69 -8.24 19.26
CA GLU A 350 6.05 -9.60 18.82
C GLU A 350 5.50 -10.78 19.66
N PRO A 351 5.56 -10.77 21.01
CA PRO A 351 5.06 -11.89 21.81
C PRO A 351 3.53 -12.01 21.86
N PHE A 352 2.79 -10.98 21.41
CA PHE A 352 1.32 -10.90 21.54
C PHE A 352 0.58 -11.16 20.23
N VAL A 353 1.30 -11.34 19.12
CA VAL A 353 0.73 -11.46 17.78
C VAL A 353 0.99 -12.86 17.20
N SER A 354 0.43 -13.14 16.03
CA SER A 354 0.68 -14.40 15.33
C SER A 354 2.18 -14.71 15.21
N LYS A 355 2.54 -15.99 15.28
CA LYS A 355 3.92 -16.48 15.23
C LYS A 355 4.05 -17.68 14.29
N SER A 356 5.23 -17.86 13.73
CA SER A 356 5.58 -18.97 12.84
C SER A 356 4.63 -19.19 11.64
N PRO A 357 4.49 -18.21 10.72
CA PRO A 357 5.18 -16.92 10.67
C PRO A 357 4.43 -15.82 11.43
N ARG A 358 5.12 -14.72 11.75
CA ARG A 358 4.46 -13.45 12.14
C ARG A 358 3.77 -12.85 10.92
N LYS A 359 2.47 -13.04 10.83
CA LYS A 359 1.62 -12.76 9.66
C LYS A 359 1.50 -11.24 9.44
N ALA A 360 1.46 -10.84 8.17
CA ALA A 360 1.32 -9.45 7.74
C ALA A 360 0.36 -9.36 6.54
N TYR A 361 -0.17 -8.17 6.26
CA TYR A 361 -1.04 -7.94 5.12
C TYR A 361 -0.32 -7.25 3.96
N ILE A 362 -0.33 -7.85 2.77
CA ILE A 362 0.42 -7.38 1.60
C ILE A 362 0.11 -5.93 1.17
N ASN A 363 -1.13 -5.47 1.38
CA ASN A 363 -1.52 -4.11 1.03
C ASN A 363 -1.00 -3.06 2.03
N TYR A 364 -0.56 -3.48 3.22
CA TYR A 364 0.19 -2.68 4.17
C TYR A 364 1.67 -3.02 4.07
N ARG A 365 2.21 -2.80 2.86
CA ARG A 365 3.55 -3.22 2.49
C ARG A 365 4.59 -2.70 3.48
N ASP A 366 5.48 -3.58 3.90
CA ASP A 366 6.57 -3.27 4.83
C ASP A 366 7.88 -3.86 4.31
N LEU A 367 8.86 -3.04 3.95
CA LEU A 367 10.17 -3.54 3.50
C LEU A 367 11.03 -4.07 4.66
N ASP A 368 10.69 -3.75 5.92
CA ASP A 368 11.48 -4.20 7.08
C ASP A 368 11.36 -5.70 7.33
N ILE A 369 10.31 -6.38 6.82
CA ILE A 369 10.13 -7.83 7.01
C ILE A 369 10.90 -8.69 6.00
N GLY A 370 11.66 -8.07 5.09
CA GLY A 370 12.52 -8.72 4.12
C GLY A 370 12.34 -8.18 2.71
N VAL A 371 13.43 -8.18 1.93
CA VAL A 371 13.45 -7.72 0.54
C VAL A 371 14.20 -8.68 -0.36
N ASN A 372 13.83 -8.66 -1.63
CA ASN A 372 14.58 -9.24 -2.72
C ASN A 372 15.85 -8.44 -3.00
N ASN A 373 16.81 -9.08 -3.66
CA ASN A 373 18.02 -8.42 -4.15
C ASN A 373 17.67 -7.37 -5.20
N ILE A 374 18.24 -6.17 -5.06
CA ILE A 374 18.07 -5.08 -6.05
C ILE A 374 18.71 -5.49 -7.39
N HIS A 375 19.90 -6.10 -7.32
CA HIS A 375 20.65 -6.61 -8.46
C HIS A 375 20.74 -8.14 -8.40
N GLY A 376 20.68 -8.79 -9.57
CA GLY A 376 20.76 -10.24 -9.67
C GLY A 376 19.46 -10.96 -9.27
N ASN A 377 19.55 -12.28 -9.11
CA ASN A 377 18.41 -13.12 -8.76
C ASN A 377 18.20 -13.17 -7.25
N THR A 378 16.95 -13.38 -6.83
CA THR A 378 16.60 -13.69 -5.44
C THR A 378 16.09 -15.11 -5.39
N SER A 379 16.63 -15.93 -4.48
CA SER A 379 16.17 -17.30 -4.32
C SER A 379 14.78 -17.36 -3.67
N TYR A 380 14.08 -18.47 -3.89
CA TYR A 380 12.80 -18.71 -3.23
C TYR A 380 12.96 -18.71 -1.71
N GLU A 381 14.04 -19.29 -1.19
CA GLU A 381 14.33 -19.39 0.24
C GLU A 381 14.48 -18.00 0.87
N GLN A 382 15.23 -17.09 0.24
CA GLN A 382 15.37 -15.71 0.72
C GLN A 382 14.02 -15.00 0.72
N ALA A 383 13.25 -15.10 -0.37
CA ALA A 383 11.97 -14.44 -0.47
C ALA A 383 10.90 -15.06 0.45
N SER A 384 11.04 -16.34 0.82
CA SER A 384 10.09 -17.05 1.68
C SER A 384 10.01 -16.44 3.08
N ILE A 385 11.06 -15.74 3.53
CA ILE A 385 11.10 -15.02 4.82
C ILE A 385 9.96 -14.00 4.91
N TRP A 386 9.78 -13.17 3.88
CA TRP A 386 8.67 -12.21 3.81
C TRP A 386 7.42 -12.81 3.17
N GLY A 387 7.61 -13.74 2.21
CA GLY A 387 6.53 -14.37 1.45
C GLY A 387 5.56 -15.16 2.31
N HIS A 388 6.07 -15.94 3.27
CA HIS A 388 5.22 -16.67 4.20
C HIS A 388 4.47 -15.75 5.16
N LYS A 389 5.01 -14.58 5.52
CA LYS A 389 4.29 -13.60 6.37
C LYS A 389 3.04 -13.08 5.66
N TYR A 390 3.13 -12.79 4.36
CA TYR A 390 1.98 -12.30 3.58
C TYR A 390 1.02 -13.39 3.12
N PHE A 391 1.53 -14.57 2.76
CA PHE A 391 0.78 -15.57 2.01
C PHE A 391 0.71 -16.96 2.65
N ASN A 392 1.30 -17.16 3.84
CA ASN A 392 1.42 -18.47 4.50
C ASN A 392 1.83 -19.55 3.47
N ASN A 393 1.11 -20.67 3.43
CA ASN A 393 1.38 -21.80 2.53
C ASN A 393 1.08 -21.51 1.06
N ASN A 394 0.34 -20.44 0.74
CA ASN A 394 0.02 -20.06 -0.64
C ASN A 394 1.25 -19.53 -1.40
N PHE A 395 2.32 -19.13 -0.69
CA PHE A 395 3.51 -18.52 -1.32
C PHE A 395 4.18 -19.43 -2.36
N LYS A 396 4.26 -20.74 -2.11
CA LYS A 396 4.85 -21.69 -3.06
C LYS A 396 4.04 -21.79 -4.35
N ARG A 397 2.70 -21.85 -4.25
CA ARG A 397 1.79 -21.86 -5.40
C ARG A 397 1.93 -20.56 -6.20
N LEU A 398 2.07 -19.43 -5.53
CA LEU A 398 2.32 -18.14 -6.17
C LEU A 398 3.63 -18.12 -6.95
N ALA A 399 4.73 -18.60 -6.37
CA ALA A 399 6.03 -18.68 -7.04
C ALA A 399 6.00 -19.63 -8.25
N TYR A 400 5.26 -20.74 -8.16
CA TYR A 400 5.02 -21.63 -9.30
C TYR A 400 4.31 -20.90 -10.46
N VAL A 401 3.21 -20.20 -10.17
CA VAL A 401 2.48 -19.41 -11.17
C VAL A 401 3.38 -18.34 -11.78
N LYS A 402 4.10 -17.58 -10.95
CA LYS A 402 5.05 -16.56 -11.38
C LYS A 402 6.09 -17.12 -12.36
N THR A 403 6.65 -18.29 -12.06
CA THR A 403 7.62 -18.98 -12.93
C THR A 403 7.05 -19.33 -14.30
N LYS A 404 5.76 -19.67 -14.38
CA LYS A 404 5.10 -20.01 -15.65
C LYS A 404 4.75 -18.78 -16.48
N VAL A 405 4.28 -17.70 -15.85
CA VAL A 405 3.74 -16.53 -16.56
C VAL A 405 4.77 -15.43 -16.81
N ASP A 406 5.83 -15.37 -16.01
CA ASP A 406 6.93 -14.39 -16.14
C ASP A 406 8.28 -15.05 -15.77
N PRO A 407 8.77 -16.00 -16.60
CA PRO A 407 9.98 -16.77 -16.32
C PRO A 407 11.26 -15.92 -16.27
N LEU A 408 11.26 -14.76 -16.94
CA LEU A 408 12.39 -13.81 -16.93
C LEU A 408 12.34 -12.85 -15.74
N ASN A 409 11.32 -12.98 -14.88
CA ASN A 409 11.08 -12.10 -13.73
C ASN A 409 11.13 -10.61 -14.12
N PHE A 410 10.46 -10.26 -15.22
CA PHE A 410 10.41 -8.91 -15.74
C PHE A 410 9.58 -8.00 -14.82
N PHE A 411 8.40 -8.46 -14.40
CA PHE A 411 7.56 -7.77 -13.43
C PHE A 411 8.09 -8.02 -12.02
N ARG A 412 9.09 -7.25 -11.63
CA ARG A 412 9.74 -7.38 -10.32
C ARG A 412 9.85 -6.06 -9.57
N PHE A 413 9.86 -6.18 -8.25
CA PHE A 413 10.09 -5.12 -7.29
C PHE A 413 10.67 -5.75 -6.01
N GLU A 414 10.94 -4.91 -5.02
CA GLU A 414 11.65 -5.21 -3.78
C GLU A 414 11.01 -6.35 -2.96
N GLN A 415 9.71 -6.63 -3.17
CA GLN A 415 8.97 -7.75 -2.57
C GLN A 415 8.06 -8.44 -3.60
N SER A 416 8.48 -8.52 -4.87
CA SER A 416 7.75 -9.31 -5.87
C SER A 416 7.97 -10.80 -5.63
N ILE A 417 6.95 -11.62 -5.87
CA ILE A 417 7.10 -13.08 -5.81
C ILE A 417 8.24 -13.50 -6.75
N PRO A 418 9.23 -14.29 -6.29
CA PRO A 418 10.33 -14.73 -7.14
C PRO A 418 9.88 -15.85 -8.08
N THR A 419 10.68 -16.08 -9.11
CA THR A 419 10.62 -17.31 -9.89
C THR A 419 11.34 -18.45 -9.14
N LEU A 420 11.04 -19.70 -9.48
CA LEU A 420 11.64 -20.90 -8.87
C LEU A 420 12.90 -21.40 -9.63
N VAL A 421 13.64 -20.50 -10.25
CA VAL A 421 14.75 -20.81 -11.17
C VAL A 421 16.07 -20.93 -10.44
#